data_AF-A0A2E6Q4W3-F1
#
_entry.id   AF-A0A2E6Q4W3-F1
#
_cell.length_a   1.000
_cell.length_b   1.000
_cell.length_c   1.000
_cell.angle_alpha   90.00
_cell.angle_beta   90.00
_cell.angle_gamma   90.00
#
_symmetry.space_group_name_H-M   'P 1'
#
loop_
_entity.id
_entity.type
_entity.pdbx_description
1 polymer ?
#
loop_
_entity_poly.entity_id
_entity_poly.type
_entity_poly.pdbx_seq_one_letter_code
_entity_poly.pdbx_strand_id
1 'polypeptide(L)' 'MAESADVLSPETVHDKFKENGITHVVWLPDSETNFLFTLLDGDPDLNMVGVGREGNASAVACGLYTGGANP' A
#
# COMPACT_ATOMS: atom_id res chain seq x y z
N MET A 1 7.29 28.85 -16.66
CA MET A 1 6.09 28.15 -16.15
C MET A 1 6.37 26.68 -16.40
N ALA A 2 6.85 25.96 -15.39
CA ALA A 2 7.16 24.54 -15.56
C ALA A 2 5.85 23.78 -15.74
N GLU A 3 5.79 22.95 -16.78
CA GLU A 3 4.70 22.02 -17.05
C GLU A 3 4.49 21.12 -15.83
N SER A 4 3.24 21.00 -15.37
CA SER A 4 2.84 20.03 -14.37
C SER A 4 3.00 18.64 -14.97
N ALA A 5 4.18 18.04 -14.82
CA ALA A 5 4.32 16.61 -15.01
C ALA A 5 3.34 15.93 -14.04
N ASP A 6 2.54 15.00 -14.56
CA ASP A 6 1.66 14.13 -13.79
C ASP A 6 2.55 13.24 -12.89
N VAL A 7 3.01 13.81 -11.77
CA VAL A 7 3.88 13.10 -10.82
C VAL A 7 3.00 12.21 -9.96
N LEU A 8 3.18 10.90 -10.12
CA LEU A 8 2.64 9.91 -9.19
C LEU A 8 3.18 10.21 -7.78
N SER A 9 2.31 10.73 -6.91
CA SER A 9 2.65 11.10 -5.53
C SER A 9 2.26 9.97 -4.57
N PRO A 10 3.16 9.55 -3.66
CA PRO A 10 2.83 8.56 -2.64
C PRO A 10 1.73 9.04 -1.67
N GLU A 11 1.68 10.33 -1.40
CA GLU A 11 0.63 10.96 -0.57
C GLU A 11 -0.74 10.78 -1.21
N THR A 12 -0.83 10.91 -2.53
CA THR A 12 -2.10 10.71 -3.25
C THR A 12 -2.62 9.27 -3.08
N VAL A 13 -1.74 8.27 -3.11
CA VAL A 13 -2.11 6.86 -2.89
C VAL A 13 -2.53 6.64 -1.43
N HIS A 14 -1.76 7.18 -0.49
CA HIS A 14 -2.02 7.09 0.94
C HIS A 14 -3.37 7.72 1.33
N ASP A 15 -3.66 8.93 0.84
CA ASP A 15 -4.93 9.61 1.07
C ASP A 15 -6.10 8.79 0.53
N LYS A 16 -5.94 8.17 -0.65
CA LYS A 16 -6.96 7.28 -1.21
C LYS A 16 -7.13 6.00 -0.42
N PHE A 17 -6.10 5.47 0.21
CA PHE A 17 -6.24 4.33 1.12
C PHE A 17 -7.08 4.71 2.34
N LYS A 18 -6.82 5.88 2.94
CA LYS A 18 -7.61 6.37 4.08
C LYS A 18 -9.06 6.65 3.70
N GLU A 19 -9.30 7.28 2.54
CA GLU A 19 -10.65 7.59 2.03
C GLU A 19 -11.51 6.34 1.85
N ASN A 20 -10.90 5.23 1.40
CA ASN A 20 -11.59 3.96 1.21
C ASN A 20 -11.59 3.08 2.48
N GLY A 21 -10.95 3.52 3.56
CA GLY A 21 -10.84 2.76 4.79
C GLY A 21 -10.04 1.47 4.63
N ILE A 22 -9.00 1.48 3.78
CA ILE A 22 -8.07 0.35 3.65
C ILE A 22 -7.42 0.08 5.00
N THR A 23 -7.33 -1.19 5.37
CA THR A 23 -6.81 -1.60 6.70
C THR A 23 -5.49 -2.35 6.63
N HIS A 24 -5.20 -2.99 5.50
CA HIS A 24 -4.03 -3.86 5.33
C HIS A 24 -3.38 -3.60 3.98
N VAL A 25 -2.05 -3.58 3.96
CA VAL A 25 -1.25 -3.44 2.74
C VAL A 25 -0.30 -4.62 2.65
N VAL A 26 -0.45 -5.44 1.60
CA VAL A 26 0.45 -6.56 1.34
C VAL A 26 1.62 -6.07 0.50
N TRP A 27 2.85 -6.26 0.97
CA TRP A 27 4.02 -5.63 0.39
C TRP A 27 5.18 -6.61 0.16
N LEU A 28 5.81 -6.53 -1.01
CA LEU A 28 7.11 -7.15 -1.27
C LEU A 28 8.19 -6.07 -1.13
N PRO A 29 9.25 -6.29 -0.35
CA PRO A 29 10.35 -5.34 -0.26
C PRO A 29 10.94 -5.02 -1.64
N ASP A 30 10.94 -3.74 -1.99
CA ASP A 30 11.42 -3.20 -3.26
C ASP A 30 12.19 -1.89 -2.99
N SER A 31 13.17 -1.60 -3.84
CA SER A 31 13.97 -0.37 -3.77
C SER A 31 13.34 0.80 -4.52
N GLU A 32 12.61 0.57 -5.61
CA GLU A 32 12.09 1.66 -6.45
C GLU A 32 10.94 2.40 -5.78
N THR A 33 10.10 1.68 -5.03
CA THR A 33 8.90 2.21 -4.37
C THR A 33 9.04 2.39 -2.85
N ASN A 34 10.28 2.43 -2.34
CA ASN A 34 10.55 2.49 -0.89
C ASN A 34 9.98 3.75 -0.20
N PHE A 35 9.86 4.87 -0.91
CA PHE A 35 9.24 6.09 -0.39
C PHE A 35 7.76 5.89 -0.04
N LEU A 36 7.03 5.12 -0.86
CA LEU A 36 5.63 4.78 -0.59
C LEU A 36 5.54 3.80 0.58
N PHE A 37 6.41 2.79 0.61
CA PHE A 37 6.50 1.86 1.75
C PHE A 37 6.69 2.61 3.07
N THR A 38 7.66 3.51 3.14
CA THR A 38 7.97 4.27 4.37
C THR A 38 6.79 5.13 4.81
N LEU A 39 6.07 5.74 3.86
CA LEU A 39 4.87 6.52 4.15
C LEU A 39 3.75 5.64 4.72
N LEU A 40 3.46 4.49 4.09
CA LEU A 40 2.39 3.59 4.51
C LEU A 40 2.70 2.89 5.85
N ASP A 41 3.94 2.47 6.06
CA ASP A 41 4.41 1.83 7.31
C ASP A 41 4.38 2.80 8.51
N GLY A 42 4.50 4.10 8.24
CA GLY A 42 4.37 5.14 9.26
C GLY A 42 2.93 5.46 9.68
N ASP A 43 1.90 5.00 8.96
CA ASP A 43 0.50 5.24 9.31
C ASP A 43 0.01 4.18 10.32
N PRO A 44 -0.33 4.55 11.57
CA PRO A 44 -0.81 3.61 12.57
C PRO A 44 -2.16 2.97 12.24
N ASP A 45 -2.92 3.52 11.28
CA ASP A 45 -4.19 2.96 10.83
C ASP A 45 -4.02 1.81 9.81
N LEU A 46 -2.81 1.63 9.26
CA LEU A 46 -2.50 0.61 8.26
C LEU A 46 -1.68 -0.55 8.85
N ASN A 47 -2.07 -1.78 8.52
CA ASN A 47 -1.32 -2.98 8.88
C ASN A 47 -0.49 -3.47 7.68
N MET A 48 0.83 -3.30 7.75
CA MET A 48 1.76 -3.79 6.73
C MET A 48 1.97 -5.30 6.84
N VAL A 49 1.78 -6.03 5.75
CA VAL A 49 1.96 -7.50 5.67
C VAL A 49 3.02 -7.82 4.63
N GLY A 50 4.22 -8.19 5.09
CA GLY A 50 5.34 -8.53 4.21
C GLY A 50 5.18 -9.90 3.54
N VAL A 51 5.56 -10.00 2.26
CA VAL A 51 5.74 -11.27 1.54
C VAL A 51 7.15 -11.42 1.00
N GLY A 52 7.61 -12.66 0.81
CA GLY A 52 8.95 -12.95 0.25
C GLY A 52 8.99 -13.13 -1.27
N ARG A 53 7.82 -13.17 -1.93
CA ARG A 53 7.64 -13.34 -3.38
C ARG A 53 6.33 -12.68 -3.82
N GLU A 54 6.32 -12.07 -5.00
CA GLU A 54 5.15 -11.45 -5.63
C GLU A 54 3.97 -12.42 -5.74
N GLY A 55 4.26 -13.67 -6.12
CA GLY A 55 3.23 -14.71 -6.29
C GLY A 55 2.43 -15.04 -5.03
N ASN A 56 2.92 -14.67 -3.84
CA ASN A 56 2.21 -14.87 -2.58
C ASN A 56 1.29 -13.70 -2.23
N ALA A 57 1.50 -12.50 -2.81
CA ALA A 57 0.82 -11.28 -2.40
C ALA A 57 -0.71 -11.38 -2.54
N SER A 58 -1.19 -11.82 -3.71
CA SER A 58 -2.62 -11.94 -3.96
C SER A 58 -3.29 -12.99 -3.07
N ALA A 59 -2.64 -14.13 -2.81
CA ALA A 59 -3.19 -15.16 -1.94
C ALA A 59 -3.35 -14.66 -0.50
N VAL A 60 -2.36 -13.93 0.01
CA VAL A 60 -2.42 -13.29 1.34
C VAL A 60 -3.52 -12.23 1.40
N ALA A 61 -3.60 -11.34 0.39
CA ALA A 61 -4.65 -10.33 0.31
C ALA A 61 -6.06 -10.94 0.29
N CYS A 62 -6.26 -12.00 -0.50
CA CYS A 62 -7.54 -12.74 -0.53
C CYS A 62 -7.89 -13.35 0.83
N GLY A 63 -6.90 -13.89 1.54
CA GLY A 63 -7.09 -14.43 2.89
C GLY A 63 -7.51 -13.36 3.89
N LEU A 64 -6.86 -12.19 3.86
CA LEU A 64 -7.20 -11.04 4.71
C LEU A 64 -8.62 -10.55 4.44
N TYR A 65 -8.98 -10.37 3.17
CA TYR A 65 -10.34 -9.97 2.79
C TYR A 65 -11.39 -10.98 3.26
N THR A 66 -11.15 -12.28 3.03
CA THR A 66 -12.04 -13.35 3.49
C THR A 66 -12.15 -13.37 5.03
N GLY A 67 -11.09 -12.94 5.73
CA GLY A 67 -11.04 -12.78 7.18
C GLY A 67 -11.69 -11.50 7.71
N GLY A 68 -12.24 -10.64 6.84
CA GLY A 68 -12.95 -9.42 7.22
C GLY A 68 -12.13 -8.12 7.12
N ALA A 69 -10.92 -8.16 6.56
CA ALA A 69 -10.18 -6.94 6.23
C ALA A 69 -10.90 -6.15 5.12
N ASN A 70 -10.85 -4.82 5.21
CA ASN A 70 -11.49 -3.94 4.25
C ASN A 70 -10.54 -3.62 3.06
N PRO A 71 -10.94 -3.95 1.81
CA PRO A 71 -10.17 -3.73 0.59
C PRO A 71 -10.41 -2.37 -0.06
#